data_AF-A0A1N7IYW2-F1
#
_entry.id   AF-A0A1N7IYW2-F1
#
_cell.length_a   1.000
_cell.length_b   1.000
_cell.length_c   1.000
_cell.angle_alpha   90.00
_cell.angle_beta   90.00
_cell.angle_gamma   90.00
#
_symmetry.space_group_name_H-M   'P 1'
#
loop_
_entity.id
_entity.type
_entity.pdbx_description
1 polymer ?
#
loop_
_entity_poly.entity_id
_entity_poly.type
_entity_poly.pdbx_seq_one_letter_code
_entity_poly.pdbx_strand_id
1 'polypeptide(L)' 'MDTDELDPRPRPLAAPDFEMMSVEALQDYISSLEQEILRARAAIAAKDGARTAAERFFKAR' A
#
# COMPACT_ATOMS: atom_id res chain seq x y z
N MET A 1 -16.05 1.09 37.01
CA MET A 1 -15.43 2.19 36.26
C MET A 1 -14.03 1.73 35.95
N ASP A 2 -13.82 1.10 34.80
CA ASP A 2 -12.48 1.04 34.23
C ASP A 2 -12.58 1.75 32.90
N THR A 3 -11.91 2.89 32.91
CA THR A 3 -11.87 3.91 31.87
C THR A 3 -11.36 3.29 30.59
N ASP A 4 -12.17 3.38 29.55
CA ASP A 4 -11.79 3.15 28.17
C ASP A 4 -10.38 3.69 27.89
N GLU A 5 -9.39 2.79 27.88
CA GLU A 5 -8.05 3.02 27.37
C GLU A 5 -8.18 3.13 25.84
N LEU A 6 -8.79 4.24 25.41
CA LEU A 6 -8.80 4.68 24.03
C LEU A 6 -7.38 5.12 23.73
N ASP A 7 -6.53 4.15 23.38
CA ASP A 7 -5.30 4.42 22.65
C ASP A 7 -5.63 5.46 21.57
N PRO A 8 -4.84 6.54 21.45
CA PRO A 8 -5.10 7.57 20.45
C PRO A 8 -5.10 6.91 19.08
N ARG A 9 -6.29 6.69 18.54
CA ARG A 9 -6.48 6.12 17.20
C ARG A 9 -5.66 6.99 16.24
N PRO A 10 -4.75 6.40 15.44
CA PRO A 10 -3.96 7.17 14.50
C PRO A 10 -4.93 7.98 13.65
N ARG A 11 -4.81 9.31 13.73
CA ARG A 11 -5.63 10.19 12.90
C ARG A 11 -5.36 9.81 11.45
N PRO A 12 -6.41 9.57 10.63
CA PRO A 12 -6.21 9.36 9.22
C PRO A 12 -5.43 10.57 8.69
N LEU A 13 -4.34 10.31 7.97
CA LEU A 13 -3.66 11.35 7.20
C LEU A 13 -4.73 12.04 6.36
N ALA A 14 -4.90 13.35 6.55
CA ALA A 14 -5.85 14.12 5.77
C ALA A 14 -5.55 13.87 4.29
N ALA A 15 -6.60 13.57 3.52
CA ALA A 15 -6.46 13.42 2.08
C ALA A 15 -5.87 14.73 1.52
N PRO A 16 -4.96 14.67 0.54
CA PRO A 16 -4.46 15.88 -0.11
C PRO A 16 -5.63 16.67 -0.70
N ASP A 17 -5.61 17.99 -0.52
CA ASP A 17 -6.60 18.88 -1.13
C ASP A 17 -6.16 19.24 -2.55
N PHE A 18 -6.72 18.53 -3.54
CA PHE A 18 -6.36 18.70 -4.95
C PHE A 18 -6.79 20.05 -5.52
N GLU A 19 -7.78 20.72 -4.93
CA GLU A 19 -8.25 22.03 -5.41
C GLU A 19 -7.22 23.14 -5.10
N MET A 20 -6.39 22.95 -4.08
CA MET A 20 -5.32 23.89 -3.71
C MET A 20 -3.97 23.57 -4.36
N MET A 21 -3.84 22.44 -5.05
CA MET A 21 -2.58 22.01 -5.67
C MET A 21 -2.42 22.60 -7.07
N SER A 22 -1.18 22.95 -7.44
CA SER A 22 -0.87 23.31 -8.83
C SER A 22 -0.87 22.05 -9.71
N VAL A 23 -0.92 22.24 -11.03
CA VAL A 23 -0.86 21.14 -12.00
C VAL A 23 0.45 20.35 -11.86
N GLU A 24 1.56 21.03 -11.62
CA GLU A 24 2.87 20.41 -11.39
C GLU A 24 2.85 19.57 -10.10
N ALA A 25 2.29 20.11 -9.02
CA ALA A 25 2.17 19.37 -7.76
C ALA A 25 1.30 18.12 -7.90
N LEU A 26 0.25 18.17 -8.71
CA LEU A 26 -0.59 17.01 -9.03
C LEU A 26 0.18 15.96 -9.85
N GLN A 27 1.00 16.38 -10.81
CA GLN A 27 1.84 15.48 -11.60
C GLN A 27 2.90 14.78 -10.74
N ASP A 28 3.54 15.50 -9.82
CA ASP A 28 4.49 14.93 -8.86
C ASP A 28 3.80 13.94 -7.91
N TYR A 29 2.61 14.30 -7.42
CA TYR A 29 1.81 13.42 -6.57
C TYR A 29 1.43 12.12 -7.29
N ILE A 30 0.94 12.21 -8.52
CA ILE A 30 0.65 11.03 -9.36
C ILE A 30 1.90 10.17 -9.55
N SER A 31 3.03 10.79 -9.90
CA SER A 31 4.29 10.08 -10.11
C SER A 31 4.72 9.29 -8.87
N SER A 32 4.55 9.88 -7.68
CA SER A 32 4.85 9.21 -6.40
C SER A 32 3.95 8.00 -6.14
N LEU A 33 2.64 8.12 -6.42
CA LEU A 33 1.69 7.03 -6.26
C LEU A 33 1.94 5.89 -7.24
N GLU A 34 2.28 6.21 -8.50
CA GLU A 34 2.62 5.20 -9.51
C GLU A 34 3.85 4.39 -9.10
N GLN A 35 4.88 5.03 -8.53
CA GLN A 35 6.04 4.33 -7.98
C GLN A 35 5.65 3.38 -6.83
N GLU A 36 4.78 3.81 -5.92
CA GLU A 36 4.33 2.94 -4.83
C GLU A 36 3.46 1.79 -5.36
N ILE A 37 2.64 2.01 -6.39
CA ILE A 37 1.91 0.94 -7.09
C ILE A 37 2.89 -0.07 -7.68
N LEU A 38 3.96 0.38 -8.34
CA LEU A 38 4.99 -0.51 -8.89
C LEU A 38 5.65 -1.35 -7.80
N ARG A 39 6.01 -0.72 -6.66
CA ARG A 39 6.58 -1.41 -5.51
C ARG A 39 5.61 -2.46 -4.94
N ALA A 40 4.34 -2.10 -4.75
CA ALA A 40 3.32 -3.03 -4.27
C ALA A 40 3.13 -4.21 -5.23
N ARG A 41 3.09 -3.96 -6.54
CA ARG A 41 3.02 -5.00 -7.57
C ARG A 41 4.22 -5.93 -7.54
N ALA A 42 5.43 -5.39 -7.36
CA ALA A 42 6.64 -6.20 -7.23
C ALA A 42 6.57 -7.11 -5.99
N ALA A 43 6.08 -6.60 -4.85
CA ALA A 43 5.89 -7.38 -3.63
C ALA A 43 4.83 -8.49 -3.80
N ILE A 44 3.74 -8.22 -4.52
CA ILE A 44 2.72 -9.22 -4.87
C ILE A 44 3.34 -10.31 -5.75
N ALA A 45 4.04 -9.93 -6.82
CA ALA A 45 4.68 -10.87 -7.74
C ALA A 45 5.68 -11.79 -7.01
N ALA A 46 6.46 -11.25 -6.07
CA ALA A 46 7.36 -12.04 -5.25
C ALA A 46 6.62 -13.08 -4.37
N LYS A 47 5.47 -12.70 -3.80
CA LYS A 47 4.63 -13.60 -2.98
C LYS A 47 3.96 -14.67 -3.84
N ASP A 48 3.44 -14.32 -5.01
CA ASP A 48 2.82 -15.27 -5.94
C ASP A 48 3.83 -16.23 -6.57
N GLY A 49 5.05 -15.76 -6.86
CA GLY A 49 6.16 -16.61 -7.28
C GLY A 49 6.51 -17.65 -6.23
N ALA A 50 6.61 -17.23 -4.95
CA ALA A 50 6.84 -18.13 -3.83
C ALA A 50 5.70 -19.15 -3.65
N ARG A 51 4.44 -18.70 -3.79
CA ARG A 51 3.26 -19.57 -3.73
C ARG A 51 3.26 -20.61 -4.86
N THR A 52 3.50 -20.17 -6.10
CA THR A 52 3.51 -21.06 -7.28
C THR A 52 4.65 -22.09 -7.18
N ALA A 53 5.82 -21.70 -6.70
CA ALA A 53 6.94 -22.61 -6.46
C ALA A 53 6.61 -23.65 -5.38
N ALA A 54 5.97 -23.24 -4.29
CA ALA A 54 5.51 -24.14 -3.24
C ALA A 54 4.43 -25.11 -3.76
N GLU A 55 3.42 -24.62 -4.46
CA GLU A 55 2.33 -25.45 -5.02
C GLU A 55 2.84 -26.51 -6.02
N ARG A 56 3.86 -26.19 -6.82
CA ARG A 56 4.52 -27.16 -7.72
C ARG A 56 5.30 -28.23 -6.95
N PHE A 57 5.96 -27.87 -5.85
CA PHE A 57 6.67 -28.82 -5.01
C PHE A 57 5.71 -29.79 -4.31
N PHE A 58 4.54 -29.31 -3.84
CA PHE A 58 3.54 -30.15 -3.18
C PHE A 58 2.72 -31.03 -4.14
N LYS A 59 2.53 -30.63 -5.41
CA LYS A 59 1.86 -31.45 -6.43
C LYS A 59 2.75 -32.49 -7.12
N ALA A 60 4.08 -32.37 -6.99
CA ALA A 60 5.04 -33.31 -7.58
C ALA A 60 5.28 -34.57 -6.70
N ARG A 61 4.50 -34.76 -5.63
CA ARG A 61 4.55 -35.91 -4.72
C ARG A 61 3.31 -36.79 -4.87
#